data_AF-Q8SR09-F1
#
_entry.id   AF-Q8SR09-F1
#
_cell.length_a   1.000
_cell.length_b   1.000
_cell.length_c   1.000
_cell.angle_alpha   90.00
_cell.angle_beta   90.00
_cell.angle_gamma   90.00
#
_symmetry.space_group_name_H-M   'P 1'
#
loop_
_entity.id
_entity.type
_entity.pdbx_description
1 polymer ?
#
loop_
_entity_poly.entity_id
_entity_poly.type
_entity_poly.pdbx_seq_one_letter_code
_entity_poly.pdbx_strand_id
1 'polypeptide(L)'
;MNIIMGILDQAVSAEEGYFAGGASRKSLMEEMRRIRSKYKATVFGDSGREGMKFKMALLFVLKRVKQKIILEDRLMEVIDSEVAYIIGCVKSITSEPIRVGTVEAVRPIQHEAEHKCAKPRTRANFPMDTSQLLRSWLKENMDNPYPSDAEKAYLCQKTGLGPAQINNWFINARRRILPFMKGKCSNFK
;
A
#
# COMPACT_ATOMS: atom_id res chain seq x y z
N MET A 1 -29.59 0.56 29.91
CA MET A 1 -29.14 -0.50 28.97
C MET A 1 -29.65 -0.30 27.55
N ASN A 2 -30.96 -0.18 27.27
CA ASN A 2 -31.47 -0.12 25.89
C ASN A 2 -30.86 0.98 25.01
N ILE A 3 -30.73 2.21 25.53
CA ILE A 3 -30.13 3.33 24.77
C ILE A 3 -28.66 3.06 24.45
N ILE A 4 -27.95 2.44 25.39
CA ILE A 4 -26.53 2.11 25.28
C ILE A 4 -26.33 1.05 24.18
N MET A 5 -27.09 -0.04 24.23
CA MET A 5 -27.05 -1.07 23.20
C MET A 5 -27.41 -0.52 21.81
N GLY A 6 -28.40 0.37 21.73
CA GLY A 6 -28.76 1.02 20.46
C GLY A 6 -27.63 1.83 19.81
N ILE A 7 -26.71 2.41 20.59
CA ILE A 7 -25.53 3.11 20.04
C ILE A 7 -24.51 2.11 19.48
N LEU A 8 -24.31 0.99 20.16
CA LEU A 8 -23.42 -0.08 19.67
C LEU A 8 -23.97 -0.71 18.39
N ASP A 9 -25.25 -1.06 18.37
CA ASP A 9 -25.90 -1.65 17.20
C ASP A 9 -25.83 -0.69 16.01
N GLN A 10 -26.08 0.61 16.25
CA GLN A 10 -25.91 1.64 15.22
C GLN A 10 -24.48 1.71 14.68
N ALA A 11 -23.46 1.57 15.54
CA ALA A 11 -22.05 1.54 15.12
C ALA A 11 -21.70 0.30 14.29
N VAL A 12 -22.22 -0.87 14.68
CA VAL A 12 -22.03 -2.13 13.96
C VAL A 12 -22.75 -2.11 12.62
N SER A 13 -24.01 -1.67 12.57
CA SER A 13 -24.76 -1.55 11.31
C SER A 13 -24.15 -0.52 10.36
N ALA A 14 -23.60 0.59 10.87
CA ALA A 14 -22.88 1.55 10.04
C ALA A 14 -21.62 0.95 9.42
N GLU A 15 -20.86 0.16 10.19
CA GLU A 15 -19.71 -0.60 9.68
C GLU A 15 -20.13 -1.55 8.57
N GLU A 16 -21.11 -2.42 8.84
CA GLU A 16 -21.58 -3.43 7.90
C GLU A 16 -22.13 -2.81 6.62
N GLY A 17 -22.94 -1.76 6.75
CA GLY A 17 -23.52 -1.05 5.61
C GLY A 17 -22.46 -0.45 4.68
N TYR A 18 -21.39 0.14 5.22
CA TYR A 18 -20.29 0.67 4.40
C TYR A 18 -19.51 -0.45 3.70
N PHE A 19 -19.05 -1.47 4.44
CA PHE A 19 -18.20 -2.52 3.88
C PHE A 19 -18.95 -3.53 3.01
N ALA A 20 -20.27 -3.62 3.11
CA ALA A 20 -21.12 -4.35 2.17
C ALA A 20 -21.42 -3.55 0.88
N GLY A 21 -20.93 -2.31 0.77
CA GLY A 21 -21.16 -1.44 -0.40
C GLY A 21 -22.50 -0.69 -0.38
N GLY A 22 -23.27 -0.78 0.71
CA GLY A 22 -24.59 -0.14 0.85
C GLY A 22 -24.54 1.32 1.31
N ALA A 23 -23.38 1.83 1.73
CA ALA A 23 -23.21 3.21 2.18
C ALA A 23 -21.93 3.85 1.65
N SER A 24 -21.98 5.15 1.39
CA SER A 24 -20.79 5.93 0.98
C SER A 24 -19.88 6.26 2.16
N ARG A 25 -18.61 6.56 1.89
CA ARG A 25 -17.65 7.02 2.91
C ARG A 25 -18.13 8.28 3.63
N LYS A 26 -18.83 9.17 2.91
CA LYS A 26 -19.45 10.37 3.48
C LYS A 26 -20.55 10.00 4.49
N SER A 27 -21.43 9.07 4.12
CA SER A 27 -22.48 8.58 5.00
C SER A 27 -21.91 7.92 6.26
N LEU A 28 -20.87 7.08 6.13
CA LEU A 28 -20.18 6.50 7.28
C LEU A 28 -19.61 7.56 8.23
N MET A 29 -18.96 8.60 7.69
CA MET A 29 -18.43 9.71 8.51
C MET A 29 -19.52 10.47 9.26
N GLU A 30 -20.66 10.73 8.61
CA GLU A 30 -21.82 11.36 9.25
C GLU A 30 -22.38 10.48 10.37
N GLU A 31 -22.47 9.18 10.14
CA GLU A 31 -22.97 8.22 11.13
C GLU A 31 -22.05 8.14 12.35
N MET A 32 -20.72 8.11 12.14
CA MET A 32 -19.73 8.17 13.23
C MET A 32 -19.84 9.47 14.04
N ARG A 33 -20.19 10.60 13.41
CA ARG A 33 -20.46 11.86 14.13
C ARG A 33 -21.77 11.78 14.94
N ARG A 34 -22.83 11.16 14.40
CA ARG A 34 -24.09 10.94 15.13
C ARG A 34 -23.88 10.06 16.37
N ILE A 35 -23.16 8.95 16.21
CA ILE A 35 -22.78 8.04 17.31
C ILE A 35 -22.03 8.81 18.40
N ARG A 36 -21.06 9.65 18.03
CA ARG A 36 -20.33 10.50 18.99
C ARG A 36 -21.27 11.44 19.76
N SER A 37 -22.21 12.10 19.09
CA SER A 37 -23.16 13.00 19.75
C SER A 37 -24.07 12.25 20.72
N LYS A 38 -24.61 11.09 20.33
CA LYS A 38 -25.42 10.23 21.21
C LYS A 38 -24.64 9.74 22.42
N TYR A 39 -23.40 9.26 22.20
CA TYR A 39 -22.52 8.82 23.27
C TYR A 39 -22.26 9.93 24.31
N LYS A 40 -21.96 11.15 23.84
CA LYS A 40 -21.78 12.32 24.71
C LYS A 40 -23.01 12.63 25.55
N ALA A 41 -24.21 12.56 24.95
CA ALA A 41 -25.45 12.89 25.63
C ALA A 41 -25.88 11.84 26.67
N THR A 42 -25.42 10.59 26.57
CA THR A 42 -26.04 9.47 27.31
C THR A 42 -25.10 8.72 28.25
N VAL A 43 -23.83 8.53 27.90
CA VAL A 43 -22.94 7.58 28.62
C VAL A 43 -21.60 8.20 29.02
N PHE A 44 -21.32 9.44 28.61
CA PHE A 44 -19.99 10.04 28.82
C PHE A 44 -19.51 9.96 30.27
N GLY A 45 -20.39 10.23 31.24
CA GLY A 45 -20.09 10.21 32.67
C GLY A 45 -20.19 8.85 33.39
N ASP A 46 -20.76 7.82 32.76
CA ASP A 46 -20.94 6.52 33.43
C ASP A 46 -19.59 5.78 33.54
N SER A 47 -19.11 5.67 34.77
CA SER A 47 -17.82 5.06 35.11
C SER A 47 -17.99 3.67 35.74
N GLY A 48 -19.22 3.15 35.80
CA GLY A 48 -19.49 1.82 36.32
C GLY A 48 -18.86 0.71 35.47
N ARG A 49 -18.76 -0.50 36.04
CA ARG A 49 -18.21 -1.69 35.35
C ARG A 49 -18.91 -1.96 34.02
N GLU A 50 -20.23 -1.79 33.98
CA GLU A 50 -21.02 -1.98 32.76
C GLU A 50 -20.78 -0.86 31.74
N GLY A 51 -20.66 0.39 32.20
CA GLY A 51 -20.23 1.54 31.38
C GLY A 51 -18.85 1.33 30.76
N MET A 52 -17.89 0.75 31.51
CA MET A 52 -16.58 0.39 30.97
C MET A 52 -16.65 -0.69 29.89
N LYS A 53 -17.43 -1.77 30.09
CA LYS A 53 -17.62 -2.80 29.06
C LYS A 53 -18.15 -2.20 27.76
N PHE A 54 -19.15 -1.33 27.87
CA PHE A 54 -19.70 -0.62 26.71
C PHE A 54 -18.66 0.27 26.03
N LYS A 55 -17.92 1.09 26.80
CA LYS A 55 -16.85 1.96 26.27
C LYS A 55 -15.81 1.14 25.52
N MET A 56 -15.42 -0.03 26.05
CA MET A 56 -14.48 -0.94 25.41
C MET A 56 -15.05 -1.57 24.14
N ALA A 57 -16.32 -2.01 24.15
CA ALA A 57 -17.00 -2.55 22.97
C ALA A 57 -17.09 -1.50 21.85
N LEU A 58 -17.50 -0.28 22.17
CA LEU A 58 -17.59 0.81 21.21
C LEU A 58 -16.20 1.17 20.66
N LEU A 59 -15.19 1.22 21.53
CA LEU A 59 -13.80 1.45 21.11
C LEU A 59 -13.31 0.35 20.16
N PHE A 60 -13.65 -0.91 20.42
CA PHE A 60 -13.28 -2.03 19.56
C PHE A 60 -13.89 -1.90 18.16
N VAL A 61 -15.19 -1.60 18.07
CA VAL A 61 -15.88 -1.37 16.78
C VAL A 61 -15.21 -0.20 16.03
N LEU A 62 -14.99 0.93 16.70
CA LEU A 62 -14.38 2.10 16.06
C LEU A 62 -12.94 1.83 15.60
N LYS A 63 -12.13 1.11 16.39
CA LYS A 63 -10.78 0.70 15.99
C LYS A 63 -10.81 -0.27 14.81
N ARG A 64 -11.75 -1.20 14.80
CA ARG A 64 -11.95 -2.15 13.69
C ARG A 64 -12.31 -1.44 12.39
N VAL A 65 -13.28 -0.53 12.43
CA VAL A 65 -13.65 0.33 11.28
C VAL A 65 -12.44 1.09 10.76
N LYS A 66 -11.70 1.78 11.65
CA LYS A 66 -10.47 2.51 11.26
C LYS A 66 -9.47 1.60 10.56
N GLN A 67 -9.22 0.41 11.10
CA GLN A 67 -8.22 -0.51 10.55
C GLN A 67 -8.64 -1.04 9.17
N LYS A 68 -9.93 -1.33 8.97
CA LYS A 68 -10.47 -1.74 7.67
C LYS A 68 -10.37 -0.62 6.64
N ILE A 69 -10.69 0.63 6.99
CA ILE A 69 -10.53 1.78 6.09
C ILE A 69 -9.06 1.97 5.69
N ILE A 70 -8.12 1.89 6.64
CA ILE A 70 -6.68 1.96 6.33
C ILE A 70 -6.27 0.84 5.38
N LEU A 71 -6.81 -0.37 5.56
CA LEU A 71 -6.51 -1.48 4.66
C LEU A 71 -7.06 -1.24 3.25
N GLU A 72 -8.28 -0.69 3.15
CA GLU A 72 -8.93 -0.33 1.89
C GLU A 72 -8.12 0.74 1.14
N ASP A 73 -7.71 1.82 1.83
CA ASP A 73 -6.89 2.88 1.25
C ASP A 73 -5.54 2.33 0.75
N ARG A 74 -4.89 1.47 1.55
CA ARG A 74 -3.63 0.81 1.15
C ARG A 74 -3.79 -0.16 -0.01
N LEU A 75 -4.94 -0.82 -0.13
CA LEU A 75 -5.23 -1.69 -1.26
C LEU A 75 -5.40 -0.85 -2.53
N MET A 76 -6.14 0.26 -2.44
CA MET A 76 -6.32 1.20 -3.55
C MET A 76 -4.99 1.78 -4.03
N GLU A 77 -4.10 2.21 -3.12
CA GLU A 77 -2.74 2.68 -3.47
C GLU A 77 -1.92 1.63 -4.26
N VAL A 78 -2.03 0.35 -3.87
CA VAL A 78 -1.32 -0.73 -4.57
C VAL A 78 -1.93 -0.93 -5.96
N ILE A 79 -3.25 -0.98 -6.05
CA ILE A 79 -3.94 -1.12 -7.33
C ILE A 79 -3.60 0.04 -8.26
N ASP A 80 -3.64 1.28 -7.79
CA ASP A 80 -3.28 2.47 -8.56
C ASP A 80 -1.84 2.40 -9.09
N SER A 81 -0.91 1.90 -8.26
CA SER A 81 0.48 1.68 -8.69
C SER A 81 0.59 0.62 -9.79
N GLU A 82 -0.15 -0.49 -9.70
CA GLU A 82 -0.15 -1.52 -10.74
C GLU A 82 -0.80 -1.02 -12.03
N VAL A 83 -1.91 -0.28 -11.92
CA VAL A 83 -2.58 0.35 -13.06
C VAL A 83 -1.62 1.33 -13.76
N ALA A 84 -0.94 2.20 -13.01
CA ALA A 84 0.04 3.13 -13.56
C ALA A 84 1.19 2.40 -14.28
N TYR A 85 1.68 1.28 -13.71
CA TYR A 85 2.72 0.47 -14.33
C TYR A 85 2.24 -0.15 -15.64
N ILE A 86 1.06 -0.77 -15.67
CA ILE A 86 0.49 -1.37 -16.88
C ILE A 86 0.25 -0.31 -17.95
N ILE A 87 -0.31 0.85 -17.59
CA ILE A 87 -0.46 1.99 -18.50
C ILE A 87 0.89 2.40 -19.10
N GLY A 88 1.95 2.42 -18.28
CA GLY A 88 3.33 2.65 -18.73
C GLY A 88 3.78 1.63 -19.78
N CYS A 89 3.59 0.33 -19.52
CA CYS A 89 3.92 -0.73 -20.48
C CYS A 89 3.15 -0.60 -21.80
N VAL A 90 1.84 -0.33 -21.72
CA VAL A 90 0.99 -0.12 -22.91
C VAL A 90 1.50 1.07 -23.72
N LYS A 91 1.79 2.20 -23.06
CA LYS A 91 2.35 3.38 -23.72
C LYS A 91 3.66 3.07 -24.41
N SER A 92 4.57 2.32 -23.79
CA SER A 92 5.85 1.95 -24.43
C SER A 92 5.64 1.14 -25.72
N ILE A 93 4.62 0.29 -25.78
CA ILE A 93 4.29 -0.49 -26.99
C ILE A 93 3.64 0.39 -28.07
N THR A 94 2.79 1.35 -27.68
CA THR A 94 2.05 2.18 -28.62
C THR A 94 2.81 3.43 -29.09
N SER A 95 3.93 3.78 -28.43
CA SER A 95 4.71 5.00 -28.73
C SER A 95 5.81 4.80 -29.78
N GLU A 96 6.07 3.57 -30.25
CA GLU A 96 6.94 3.42 -31.41
C GLU A 96 6.24 3.99 -32.65
N PRO A 97 6.83 4.99 -33.34
CA PRO A 97 6.34 5.33 -34.66
C PRO A 97 6.57 4.10 -35.53
N ILE A 98 5.53 3.66 -36.23
CA ILE A 98 5.65 2.67 -37.31
C ILE A 98 6.78 3.17 -38.21
N ARG A 99 7.96 2.55 -38.09
CA ARG A 99 9.06 2.78 -39.02
C ARG A 99 8.58 2.17 -40.33
N VAL A 100 8.01 3.02 -41.18
CA VAL A 100 7.80 2.73 -42.59
C VAL A 100 9.19 2.43 -43.14
N GLY A 101 9.54 1.14 -43.17
CA GLY A 101 10.78 0.66 -43.74
C GLY A 101 10.75 0.94 -45.22
N THR A 102 11.54 1.91 -45.65
CA THR A 102 11.95 2.04 -47.04
C THR A 102 12.57 0.72 -47.49
N VAL A 103 12.12 0.24 -48.64
CA VAL A 103 12.56 -0.99 -49.29
C VAL A 103 14.01 -0.80 -49.73
N GLU A 104 14.98 -1.15 -48.89
CA GLU A 104 16.40 -1.18 -49.28
C GLU A 104 16.90 -2.62 -49.41
N ALA A 105 17.08 -2.98 -50.67
CA ALA A 105 18.02 -3.93 -51.26
C ALA A 105 18.54 -5.10 -50.40
N VAL A 106 18.09 -6.29 -50.79
CA VAL A 106 18.67 -7.60 -50.48
C VAL A 106 20.19 -7.58 -50.69
N ARG A 107 20.96 -7.83 -49.62
CA ARG A 107 22.37 -8.26 -49.71
C ARG A 107 22.52 -9.69 -49.19
N PRO A 108 23.50 -10.45 -49.71
CA PRO A 108 23.56 -11.91 -49.53
C PRO A 108 23.96 -12.29 -48.11
N ILE A 109 23.37 -13.40 -47.66
CA ILE A 109 23.55 -14.04 -46.36
C ILE A 109 25.02 -14.47 -46.20
N GLN A 110 25.71 -13.89 -45.22
CA GLN A 110 26.89 -14.49 -44.59
C GLN A 110 26.47 -15.02 -43.23
N HIS A 111 26.53 -16.34 -43.10
CA HIS A 111 26.14 -17.11 -41.94
C HIS A 111 27.36 -17.22 -41.02
N GLU A 112 27.54 -16.26 -40.11
CA GLU A 112 28.48 -16.40 -38.99
C GLU A 112 27.78 -16.17 -37.66
N ALA A 113 28.18 -17.01 -36.70
CA ALA A 113 27.50 -17.28 -35.45
C ALA A 113 27.43 -16.08 -34.52
N GLU A 114 26.30 -15.95 -33.79
CA GLU A 114 26.26 -15.74 -32.33
C GLU A 114 24.84 -15.33 -31.87
N HIS A 115 23.93 -16.31 -31.81
CA HIS A 115 22.72 -16.17 -30.99
C HIS A 115 23.00 -16.72 -29.59
N LYS A 116 23.49 -15.85 -28.69
CA LYS A 116 23.50 -16.12 -27.26
C LYS A 116 22.06 -16.23 -26.76
N CYS A 117 21.64 -17.46 -26.53
CA CYS A 117 20.46 -17.83 -25.77
C CYS A 117 20.49 -17.17 -24.38
N ALA A 118 19.72 -16.10 -24.19
CA ALA A 118 19.48 -15.50 -22.89
C ALA A 118 18.57 -16.44 -22.09
N LYS A 119 19.16 -17.18 -21.16
CA LYS A 119 18.50 -18.10 -20.23
C LYS A 119 17.35 -17.43 -19.46
N PRO A 120 16.31 -18.19 -19.03
CA PRO A 120 15.23 -17.65 -18.21
C PRO A 120 15.81 -17.08 -16.92
N ARG A 121 15.52 -15.82 -16.61
CA ARG A 121 16.00 -15.13 -15.41
C ARG A 121 15.41 -15.81 -14.17
N THR A 122 16.17 -16.74 -13.59
CA THR A 122 15.95 -17.21 -12.22
C THR A 122 15.94 -15.99 -11.29
N ARG A 123 15.00 -15.96 -10.32
CA ARG A 123 14.88 -14.89 -9.33
C ARG A 123 16.11 -14.87 -8.42
N ALA A 124 17.21 -14.29 -8.88
CA ALA A 124 18.36 -14.00 -8.05
C ALA A 124 17.99 -12.86 -7.09
N ASN A 125 18.14 -13.11 -5.80
CA ASN A 125 18.06 -12.05 -4.79
C ASN A 125 19.05 -10.95 -5.15
N PHE A 126 18.70 -9.69 -4.87
CA PHE A 126 19.59 -8.56 -5.14
C PHE A 126 20.96 -8.78 -4.46
N PRO A 127 22.07 -8.37 -5.10
CA PRO A 127 23.39 -8.41 -4.48
C PRO A 127 23.37 -7.80 -3.07
N MET A 128 24.20 -8.33 -2.17
CA MET A 128 24.15 -7.98 -0.75
C MET A 128 24.29 -6.46 -0.54
N ASP A 129 25.21 -5.83 -1.27
CA ASP A 129 25.45 -4.38 -1.24
C ASP A 129 24.22 -3.58 -1.64
N THR A 130 23.52 -4.03 -2.69
CA THR A 130 22.28 -3.41 -3.17
C THR A 130 21.19 -3.45 -2.11
N SER A 131 21.03 -4.62 -1.47
CA SER A 131 20.06 -4.80 -0.39
C SER A 131 20.42 -3.98 0.85
N GLN A 132 21.70 -3.79 1.14
CA GLN A 132 22.18 -3.03 2.28
C GLN A 132 21.92 -1.53 2.11
N LEU A 133 22.21 -0.98 0.93
CA LEU A 133 21.90 0.41 0.58
C LEU A 133 20.41 0.72 0.77
N LEU A 134 19.53 -0.12 0.20
CA LEU A 134 18.08 0.09 0.29
C LEU A 134 17.57 -0.04 1.73
N ARG A 135 18.15 -0.95 2.54
CA ARG A 135 17.84 -1.08 3.96
C ARG A 135 18.31 0.13 4.77
N SER A 136 19.47 0.68 4.46
CA SER A 136 19.98 1.89 5.12
C SER A 136 19.06 3.08 4.86
N TRP A 137 18.69 3.31 3.60
CA TRP A 137 17.72 4.35 3.25
C TRP A 137 16.39 4.16 3.99
N LEU A 138 15.87 2.92 4.05
CA LEU A 138 14.62 2.62 4.76
C LEU A 138 14.73 2.87 6.27
N LYS A 139 15.90 2.62 6.86
CA LYS A 139 16.16 2.84 8.28
C LYS A 139 16.22 4.33 8.61
N GLU A 140 16.79 5.14 7.73
CA GLU A 140 16.83 6.60 7.87
C GLU A 140 15.45 7.23 7.67
N ASN A 141 14.61 6.62 6.83
CA ASN A 141 13.28 7.10 6.48
C ASN A 141 12.15 6.25 7.09
N MET A 142 12.31 5.76 8.32
CA MET A 142 11.30 4.88 8.95
C MET A 142 9.95 5.58 9.20
N ASP A 143 9.96 6.89 9.38
CA ASP A 143 8.74 7.68 9.62
C ASP A 143 7.95 7.90 8.32
N ASN A 144 8.66 8.14 7.22
CA ASN A 144 8.09 8.25 5.88
C ASN A 144 8.83 7.33 4.88
N PRO A 145 8.53 6.02 4.86
CA PRO A 145 9.25 5.03 4.06
C PRO A 145 8.82 5.03 2.57
N TYR A 146 8.60 6.22 2.01
CA TYR A 146 8.11 6.45 0.66
C TYR A 146 9.10 7.36 -0.07
N PRO A 147 10.08 6.80 -0.81
CA PRO A 147 11.03 7.62 -1.54
C PRO A 147 10.29 8.42 -2.62
N SER A 148 10.62 9.70 -2.71
CA SER A 148 10.21 10.60 -3.78
C SER A 148 10.75 10.13 -5.13
N ASP A 149 10.24 10.67 -6.25
CA ASP A 149 10.70 10.26 -7.57
C ASP A 149 12.19 10.57 -7.79
N ALA A 150 12.70 11.66 -7.22
CA ALA A 150 14.12 11.99 -7.23
C ALA A 150 14.95 10.95 -6.43
N GLU A 151 14.49 10.54 -5.25
CA GLU A 151 15.16 9.53 -4.44
C GLU A 151 15.11 8.16 -5.11
N LYS A 152 13.99 7.79 -5.75
CA LYS A 152 13.90 6.56 -6.54
C LYS A 152 14.90 6.58 -7.69
N ALA A 153 15.01 7.69 -8.42
CA ALA A 153 15.98 7.82 -9.51
C ALA A 153 17.42 7.68 -8.99
N TYR A 154 17.74 8.31 -7.86
CA TYR A 154 19.04 8.16 -7.19
C TYR A 154 19.31 6.70 -6.79
N LEU A 155 18.33 6.03 -6.18
CA LEU A 155 18.46 4.62 -5.80
C LEU A 155 18.61 3.72 -7.01
N CYS A 156 17.88 3.96 -8.11
CA CYS A 156 18.07 3.24 -9.36
C CYS A 156 19.50 3.38 -9.88
N GLN A 157 20.01 4.61 -9.92
CA GLN A 157 21.37 4.89 -10.38
C GLN A 157 22.43 4.18 -9.50
N LYS A 158 22.27 4.23 -8.18
CA LYS A 158 23.24 3.61 -7.25
C LYS A 158 23.18 2.08 -7.23
N THR A 159 22.01 1.51 -7.43
CA THR A 159 21.80 0.06 -7.35
C THR A 159 21.93 -0.64 -8.69
N GLY A 160 21.85 0.09 -9.80
CA GLY A 160 21.69 -0.46 -11.14
C GLY A 160 20.31 -1.13 -11.36
N LEU A 161 19.38 -0.96 -10.43
CA LEU A 161 18.04 -1.55 -10.53
C LEU A 161 17.11 -0.65 -11.32
N GLY A 162 16.21 -1.30 -12.06
CA GLY A 162 15.13 -0.59 -12.74
C GLY A 162 14.14 0.04 -11.74
N PRO A 163 13.42 1.10 -12.15
CA PRO A 163 12.44 1.79 -11.30
C PRO A 163 11.40 0.86 -10.69
N ALA A 164 10.90 -0.10 -11.50
CA ALA A 164 9.93 -1.10 -11.05
C ALA A 164 10.51 -2.02 -9.96
N GLN A 165 11.79 -2.39 -10.05
CA GLN A 165 12.45 -3.23 -9.05
C GLN A 165 12.61 -2.48 -7.73
N ILE A 166 12.98 -1.20 -7.77
CA ILE A 166 13.05 -0.34 -6.58
C ILE A 166 11.66 -0.20 -5.93
N ASN A 167 10.63 0.09 -6.72
CA ASN A 167 9.26 0.20 -6.21
C ASN A 167 8.81 -1.11 -5.53
N ASN A 168 9.00 -2.24 -6.21
CA ASN A 168 8.64 -3.55 -5.68
C ASN A 168 9.41 -3.90 -4.41
N TRP A 169 10.70 -3.53 -4.35
CA TRP A 169 11.51 -3.70 -3.16
C TRP A 169 10.94 -2.90 -1.99
N PHE A 170 10.61 -1.62 -2.17
CA PHE A 170 10.05 -0.77 -1.10
C PHE A 170 8.67 -1.24 -0.64
N ILE A 171 7.81 -1.67 -1.55
CA ILE A 171 6.51 -2.25 -1.18
C ILE A 171 6.71 -3.47 -0.27
N ASN A 172 7.58 -4.39 -0.68
CA ASN A 172 7.88 -5.59 0.09
C ASN A 172 8.59 -5.27 1.42
N ALA A 173 9.56 -4.35 1.41
CA ALA A 173 10.33 -3.96 2.57
C ALA A 173 9.46 -3.25 3.62
N ARG A 174 8.52 -2.39 3.22
CA ARG A 174 7.54 -1.80 4.14
C ARG A 174 6.65 -2.85 4.80
N ARG A 175 6.33 -3.95 4.10
CA ARG A 175 5.51 -5.03 4.65
C ARG A 175 6.30 -5.98 5.55
N ARG A 176 7.54 -6.30 5.19
CA ARG A 176 8.29 -7.41 5.81
C ARG A 176 9.54 -7.01 6.58
N ILE A 177 10.03 -5.78 6.43
CA ILE A 177 11.27 -5.32 7.08
C ILE A 177 10.93 -4.22 8.07
N LEU A 178 10.15 -3.21 7.64
CA LEU A 178 9.81 -2.06 8.47
C LEU A 178 9.10 -2.42 9.79
N PRO A 179 8.16 -3.38 9.86
CA PRO A 179 7.53 -3.75 11.13
C PRO A 179 8.52 -4.29 12.15
N PHE A 180 9.52 -5.08 11.71
CA PHE A 180 10.57 -5.59 12.58
C PHE A 180 11.55 -4.49 12.99
N MET A 181 11.86 -3.54 12.10
CA MET A 181 12.70 -2.39 12.43
C MET A 181 12.03 -1.50 13.49
N LYS A 182 10.74 -1.15 13.32
CA LYS A 182 9.98 -0.37 14.30
C LYS A 182 9.78 -1.12 15.63
N GLY A 183 9.54 -2.43 15.57
CA GLY A 183 9.40 -3.27 16.75
C GLY A 183 10.69 -3.39 17.58
N LYS A 184 11.87 -3.37 16.94
CA LYS A 184 13.15 -3.29 17.66
C LYS A 184 13.33 -1.97 18.40
N CYS A 185 12.85 -0.85 17.85
CA CYS A 185 12.88 0.44 18.54
C CYS A 185 11.84 0.57 19.67
N SER A 186 10.83 -0.31 19.70
CA SER A 186 9.75 -0.27 20.70
C SER A 186 10.11 -0.99 22.01
N ASN A 187 11.18 -1.79 22.04
CA ASN A 187 11.65 -2.50 23.24
C ASN A 187 12.69 -1.70 24.06
N PHE A 188 12.77 -0.39 23.86
CA PHE A 188 13.72 0.52 24.52
C PHE A 188 13.05 1.76 25.13
N LYS A 189 11.78 1.63 25.56
CA LYS A 189 11.10 2.63 26.39
C LYS A 189 10.42 1.96 27.57
#